data_AF-D8UXS9-F1
#
_entry.id   AF-D8UXS9-F1
#
_cell.length_a   1.000
_cell.length_b   1.000
_cell.length_c   1.000
_cell.angle_alpha   90.00
_cell.angle_beta   90.00
_cell.angle_gamma   90.00
#
_symmetry.space_group_name_H-M   'P 1'
#
loop_
_entity.id
_entity.type
_entity.pdbx_description
1 polymer ?
#
loop_
_entity_poly.entity_id
_entity_poly.type
_entity_poly.pdbx_seq_one_letter_code
_entity_poly.pdbx_strand_id
1 'polypeptide(L)' 'LPDARDGLKPVHRRILYAMNDLGVGSRSAYKKSARIVGDVIGKYHPHGDIAVYDALVRMAQDFSMRYPSIDGQGNFG' A
#
# COMPACT_ATOMS: atom_id res chain seq x y z
N LEU A 1 12.38 11.04 -5.69
CA LEU A 1 11.30 11.90 -6.24
C LEU A 1 10.25 11.00 -6.90
N PRO A 2 8.96 11.38 -6.95
CA PRO A 2 7.94 10.62 -7.66
C PRO A 2 8.12 10.70 -9.19
N ASP A 3 7.55 9.75 -9.92
CA ASP A 3 7.49 9.81 -11.39
C ASP A 3 6.37 10.76 -11.83
N ALA A 4 6.61 11.56 -12.87
CA ALA A 4 5.63 12.55 -13.35
C ALA A 4 4.37 11.92 -13.97
N ARG A 5 4.44 10.66 -14.41
CA ARG A 5 3.33 9.98 -15.11
C ARG A 5 2.24 9.49 -14.18
N ASP A 6 2.63 9.04 -12.98
CA ASP A 6 1.72 8.44 -12.00
C ASP A 6 1.72 9.18 -10.65
N GLY A 7 2.68 10.06 -10.40
CA GLY A 7 2.83 10.75 -9.12
C GLY A 7 3.26 9.83 -7.97
N LEU A 8 3.64 8.57 -8.24
CA LEU A 8 3.94 7.57 -7.22
C LEU A 8 5.44 7.45 -6.96
N LYS A 9 5.79 7.26 -5.69
CA LYS A 9 7.11 6.76 -5.30
C LYS A 9 7.18 5.25 -5.55
N PRO A 10 8.38 4.66 -5.73
CA PRO A 10 8.53 3.23 -5.98
C PRO A 10 7.85 2.33 -4.95
N VAL A 11 7.86 2.70 -3.65
CA VAL A 11 7.20 1.92 -2.59
C VAL A 11 5.68 1.87 -2.74
N HIS A 12 5.04 2.99 -3.08
CA HIS A 12 3.58 3.04 -3.32
C HIS A 12 3.20 2.12 -4.49
N ARG A 13 3.96 2.20 -5.59
CA ARG A 13 3.72 1.39 -6.79
C ARG A 13 3.84 -0.10 -6.49
N ARG A 14 4.85 -0.51 -5.72
CA ARG A 14 5.06 -1.91 -5.30
C ARG A 14 3.91 -2.43 -4.43
N ILE A 15 3.39 -1.61 -3.51
CA ILE A 15 2.25 -1.97 -2.67
C ILE A 15 1.00 -2.20 -3.53
N LEU A 16 0.65 -1.24 -4.39
CA LEU A 16 -0.52 -1.36 -5.26
C LEU A 16 -0.41 -2.55 -6.22
N TYR A 17 0.80 -2.80 -6.75
CA TYR A 17 1.05 -3.94 -7.63
C TYR A 17 0.91 -5.28 -6.89
N ALA A 18 1.47 -5.41 -5.70
CA ALA A 18 1.31 -6.61 -4.87
C ALA A 18 -0.16 -6.86 -4.48
N MET A 19 -0.90 -5.79 -4.17
CA MET A 19 -2.35 -5.90 -3.89
C MET A 19 -3.11 -6.44 -5.11
N ASN A 20 -2.78 -5.95 -6.31
CA ASN A 20 -3.36 -6.45 -7.54
C ASN A 20 -3.05 -7.94 -7.78
N ASP A 21 -1.78 -8.35 -7.62
CA ASP A 21 -1.37 -9.76 -7.77
C ASP A 21 -2.04 -10.68 -6.75
N LEU A 22 -2.30 -10.19 -5.53
CA LEU A 22 -3.02 -10.91 -4.48
C LEU A 22 -4.55 -10.91 -4.68
N GLY A 23 -5.06 -10.29 -5.74
CA GLY A 23 -6.49 -10.12 -5.99
C GLY A 23 -7.20 -9.30 -4.91
N VAL A 24 -6.48 -8.37 -4.27
CA VAL A 24 -7.05 -7.44 -3.28
C VAL A 24 -7.50 -6.18 -3.99
N GLY A 25 -8.79 -6.11 -4.27
CA GLY A 25 -9.43 -4.93 -4.85
C GLY A 25 -10.67 -4.53 -4.06
N SER A 26 -11.35 -3.48 -4.51
CA SER A 26 -12.52 -2.90 -3.83
C SER A 26 -13.71 -3.86 -3.66
N ARG A 27 -13.80 -4.92 -4.47
CA ARG A 27 -14.86 -5.94 -4.39
C ARG A 27 -14.47 -7.16 -3.54
N SER A 28 -13.21 -7.24 -3.11
CA SER A 28 -12.72 -8.35 -2.30
C SER A 28 -12.93 -8.07 -0.81
N ALA A 29 -13.07 -9.12 0.01
CA ALA A 29 -13.13 -8.97 1.46
C ALA A 29 -11.80 -8.41 2.01
N TYR A 30 -11.89 -7.61 3.08
CA TYR A 30 -10.71 -7.04 3.75
C TYR A 30 -9.70 -8.13 4.12
N LYS A 31 -8.43 -7.85 3.85
CA LYS A 31 -7.30 -8.70 4.26
C LYS A 31 -6.43 -7.94 5.26
N LYS A 32 -5.76 -8.68 6.15
CA LYS A 32 -4.84 -8.10 7.14
C LYS A 32 -3.68 -7.38 6.44
N SER A 33 -3.35 -6.16 6.88
CA SER A 33 -2.25 -5.36 6.32
C SER A 33 -0.91 -6.10 6.34
N ALA A 34 -0.64 -6.88 7.40
CA ALA A 34 0.56 -7.70 7.52
C ALA A 34 0.75 -8.68 6.34
N ARG A 35 -0.35 -9.18 5.75
CA ARG A 35 -0.28 -10.05 4.57
C ARG A 35 0.21 -9.30 3.34
N ILE A 36 -0.28 -8.08 3.12
CA ILE A 36 0.14 -7.24 1.99
C ILE A 36 1.60 -6.83 2.18
N VAL A 37 1.97 -6.38 3.38
CA VAL A 37 3.36 -6.01 3.72
C VAL A 37 4.31 -7.18 3.48
N GLY A 38 3.98 -8.37 3.97
CA GLY A 38 4.80 -9.57 3.77
C GLY A 38 5.00 -9.94 2.30
N ASP A 39 3.95 -9.83 1.48
CA ASP A 39 4.05 -10.14 0.03
C ASP A 39 4.91 -9.10 -0.71
N VAL A 40 4.77 -7.82 -0.36
CA VAL A 40 5.61 -6.74 -0.91
C VAL A 40 7.07 -6.97 -0.56
N ILE A 41 7.39 -7.34 0.68
CA ILE A 41 8.77 -7.60 1.11
C ILE A 41 9.34 -8.82 0.39
N GLY A 42 8.55 -9.90 0.31
CA GLY A 42 8.98 -11.16 -0.29
C GLY A 42 9.25 -11.07 -1.78
N LYS A 43 8.53 -10.22 -2.52
CA LYS A 43 8.60 -10.18 -4.00
C LYS A 43 9.21 -8.90 -4.58
N TYR A 44 8.93 -7.74 -3.97
CA TYR A 44 9.13 -6.45 -4.63
C TYR A 44 10.02 -5.47 -3.85
N HIS A 45 10.18 -5.63 -2.55
CA HIS A 45 10.92 -4.70 -1.69
C HIS A 45 11.64 -5.44 -0.55
N PRO A 46 12.79 -6.10 -0.81
CA PRO A 46 13.50 -6.93 0.17
C PRO A 46 14.30 -6.09 1.19
N HIS A 47 13.62 -5.13 1.80
CA HIS A 47 14.13 -4.22 2.82
C HIS A 47 13.11 -4.12 3.95
N GLY A 48 13.42 -3.31 4.98
CA GLY A 48 12.62 -3.18 6.19
C GLY A 48 11.12 -3.00 5.94
N ASP A 49 10.33 -3.66 6.77
CA ASP A 49 8.87 -3.67 6.74
C ASP A 49 8.25 -2.31 7.11
N ILE A 50 8.91 -1.57 8.00
CA ILE A 50 8.47 -0.24 8.47
C ILE A 50 8.17 0.69 7.29
N ALA A 51 9.08 0.79 6.32
CA ALA A 51 8.90 1.68 5.18
C ALA A 51 7.69 1.31 4.30
N VAL A 52 7.37 0.01 4.20
CA VAL A 52 6.21 -0.49 3.46
C VAL A 52 4.94 -0.25 4.26
N TYR A 53 4.96 -0.51 5.56
CA TYR A 53 3.81 -0.31 6.43
C TYR A 53 3.43 1.18 6.55
N ASP A 54 4.40 2.07 6.78
CA ASP A 54 4.16 3.52 6.87
C ASP A 54 3.58 4.07 5.56
N ALA A 55 4.10 3.61 4.42
CA ALA A 55 3.58 3.96 3.11
C ALA A 55 2.13 3.47 2.92
N LEU A 56 1.83 2.23 3.33
CA LEU A 56 0.49 1.66 3.27
C LEU A 56 -0.49 2.45 4.14
N VAL A 57 -0.11 2.75 5.38
CA VAL A 57 -0.91 3.54 6.32
C VAL A 57 -1.19 4.93 5.76
N ARG A 58 -0.17 5.62 5.25
CA ARG A 58 -0.32 6.95 4.67
C ARG A 58 -1.26 6.98 3.46
N MET A 59 -1.27 5.90 2.66
CA MET A 59 -2.15 5.79 1.49
C MET A 59 -3.62 5.53 1.84
N ALA A 60 -3.92 5.17 3.10
CA ALA A 60 -5.26 4.95 3.63
C ALA A 60 -5.82 6.15 4.43
N GLN A 61 -4.97 7.13 4.77
CA GLN A 61 -5.38 8.31 5.54
C GLN A 61 -6.05 9.37 4.65
N ASP A 62 -7.31 9.69 4.97
CA ASP A 62 -8.12 10.71 4.29
C ASP A 62 -7.58 12.14 4.46
N PHE A 63 -6.99 12.44 5.62
CA PHE A 63 -6.33 13.73 5.88
C PHE A 63 -4.96 13.88 5.20
N SER A 64 -4.31 12.76 4.81
CA SER A 64 -3.02 12.77 4.11
C SER A 64 -3.16 12.80 2.59
N MET A 65 -4.27 12.27 2.05
CA MET A 65 -4.51 12.15 0.62
C MET A 65 -5.95 12.55 0.27
N ARG A 66 -6.10 13.49 -0.67
CA ARG A 66 -7.43 13.93 -1.14
C ARG A 66 -8.27 12.80 -1.72
N TYR A 67 -7.61 11.84 -2.37
CA TYR A 67 -8.17 10.62 -2.94
C TYR A 67 -7.32 9.43 -2.47
N PRO A 68 -7.68 8.77 -1.36
CA PRO A 68 -6.96 7.60 -0.87
C PRO A 68 -6.91 6.49 -1.91
N SER A 69 -5.73 5.87 -2.05
CA SER A 69 -5.54 4.73 -2.96
C SER A 69 -5.75 3.39 -2.28
N ILE A 70 -5.81 3.38 -0.94
CA ILE A 70 -6.07 2.20 -0.13
C ILE A 70 -7.28 2.48 0.75
N ASP A 71 -8.21 1.54 0.79
CA ASP A 71 -9.31 1.52 1.74
C ASP A 71 -8.94 0.63 2.92
N GLY A 72 -8.85 1.23 4.11
CA GLY A 72 -8.35 0.59 5.33
C GLY A 72 -9.39 0.59 6.44
N GLN A 73 -9.43 -0.49 7.22
CA GLN A 73 -10.30 -0.61 8.40
C GLN A 73 -9.44 -0.78 9.67
N GLY A 74 -9.52 0.18 10.58
CA GLY A 74 -8.78 0.16 11.85
C GLY A 74 -8.33 1.56 12.28
N ASN A 75 -7.38 1.60 13.20
CA ASN A 75 -6.72 2.84 13.60
C ASN A 75 -5.50 3.10 12.69
N PHE A 76 -5.57 4.14 11.87
CA PHE A 76 -4.56 4.51 10.89
C PHE A 76 -3.87 5.84 11.22
N GLY A 77 -3.77 6.19 12.51
CA GLY A 77 -3.24 7.47 12.98
C GLY A 77 -4.34 8.42 13.43
#